data_AF-B5X1Y5-F1
#
_entry.id   AF-B5X1Y5-F1
#
_cell.length_a   1.000
_cell.length_b   1.000
_cell.length_c   1.000
_cell.angle_alpha   90.00
_cell.angle_beta   90.00
_cell.angle_gamma   90.00
#
_symmetry.space_group_name_H-M   'P 1'
#
loop_
_entity.id
_entity.type
_entity.pdbx_description
1 polymer ?
#
loop_
_entity_poly.entity_id
_entity_poly.type
_entity_poly.pdbx_seq_one_letter_code
_entity_poly.pdbx_strand_id
1 'polypeptide(L)'
;MEAHSSSRSSLSRKRRRDGSKGEAEEVERPGKVPRSTVGLKDPASFADELESAENTPYLRVSMEEAKRGTPFHRPVRVYADGIFDVFHSGHARALMQAKGLFPNTYLIVGVCSDDLTHKFKGFTVMNEDERYDAVSHCRYVDEVVRNAPWTLTPEFLAKHRIDFVAHDDIPYTSAGQDDVYKHIKEAGMFAPTQRTEGISTSDIITRIVRDYDVYVRRNLQRGYTAKELNVSFINVR
;
A
#
# COMPACT_ATOMS: atom_id res chain seq x y z
N MET A 1 51.98 6.69 -10.13
CA MET A 1 52.27 5.91 -11.35
C MET A 1 50.99 5.18 -11.73
N GLU A 2 50.45 5.51 -12.90
CA GLU A 2 49.35 4.79 -13.54
C GLU A 2 49.78 3.34 -13.86
N ALA A 3 48.84 2.40 -13.85
CA ALA A 3 48.22 1.85 -15.08
C ALA A 3 47.77 0.37 -14.99
N HIS A 4 46.55 0.15 -15.48
CA HIS A 4 45.99 -1.02 -16.21
C HIS A 4 45.73 -2.39 -15.55
N SER A 5 44.41 -2.64 -15.35
CA SER A 5 43.55 -3.63 -16.03
C SER A 5 44.13 -4.97 -16.51
N SER A 6 43.48 -6.07 -16.10
CA SER A 6 43.32 -7.31 -16.89
C SER A 6 42.14 -8.13 -16.39
N SER A 7 41.44 -8.79 -17.31
CA SER A 7 40.10 -9.38 -17.16
C SER A 7 40.10 -10.92 -17.26
N ARG A 8 38.95 -11.53 -16.90
CA ARG A 8 38.47 -12.91 -17.19
C ARG A 8 39.10 -14.02 -16.32
N SER A 9 38.43 -15.09 -15.90
CA SER A 9 37.11 -15.67 -16.19
C SER A 9 36.73 -16.66 -15.06
N SER A 10 35.47 -16.66 -14.62
CA SER A 10 34.94 -17.68 -13.70
C SER A 10 34.60 -18.98 -14.45
N LEU A 11 35.34 -20.05 -14.16
CA LEU A 11 35.10 -21.40 -14.67
C LEU A 11 33.86 -22.02 -14.01
N SER A 12 32.80 -22.28 -14.79
CA SER A 12 31.66 -23.11 -14.36
C SER A 12 31.82 -24.53 -14.88
N ARG A 13 31.82 -25.51 -13.97
CA ARG A 13 31.93 -26.95 -14.24
C ARG A 13 30.68 -27.46 -14.96
N LYS A 14 30.83 -27.91 -16.22
CA LYS A 14 29.76 -28.52 -17.01
C LYS A 14 29.75 -30.04 -16.82
N ARG A 15 28.70 -30.59 -16.20
CA ARG A 15 28.38 -32.03 -16.20
C ARG A 15 28.06 -32.46 -17.63
N ARG A 16 28.78 -33.45 -18.17
CA ARG A 16 28.45 -34.14 -19.43
C ARG A 16 27.23 -35.05 -19.23
N ARG A 17 26.26 -34.96 -20.12
CA ARG A 17 25.20 -35.96 -20.28
C ARG A 17 25.29 -36.48 -21.72
N ASP A 18 25.46 -37.79 -21.83
CA ASP A 18 25.67 -38.52 -23.07
C ASP A 18 24.39 -38.54 -23.92
N GLY A 19 24.57 -38.54 -25.24
CA GLY A 19 23.53 -38.25 -26.22
C GLY A 19 22.65 -39.44 -26.59
N SER A 20 21.41 -39.14 -26.94
CA SER A 20 20.65 -39.94 -27.90
C SER A 20 19.99 -39.00 -28.90
N LYS A 21 20.21 -39.28 -30.19
CA LYS A 21 19.80 -38.46 -31.33
C LYS A 21 18.29 -38.51 -31.49
N GLY A 22 17.65 -37.36 -31.40
CA GLY A 22 16.33 -37.09 -31.96
C GLY A 22 16.42 -35.76 -32.68
N GLU A 23 16.05 -35.73 -33.96
CA GLU A 23 15.90 -34.51 -34.74
C GLU A 23 14.85 -33.63 -34.04
N ALA A 24 15.29 -32.49 -33.51
CA ALA A 24 14.42 -31.46 -32.98
C ALA A 24 14.58 -30.25 -33.88
N GLU A 25 13.47 -29.84 -34.49
CA GLU A 25 13.33 -28.59 -35.22
C GLU A 25 13.97 -27.45 -34.42
N GLU A 26 14.71 -26.57 -35.10
CA GLU A 26 15.23 -25.32 -34.53
C GLU A 26 14.04 -24.42 -34.14
N VAL A 27 13.55 -24.61 -32.92
CA VAL A 27 12.68 -23.62 -32.29
C VAL A 27 13.56 -22.43 -31.95
N GLU A 28 13.45 -21.37 -32.74
CA GLU A 28 14.02 -20.05 -32.45
C GLU A 28 13.76 -19.70 -30.99
N ARG A 29 14.83 -19.54 -30.21
CA ARG A 29 14.71 -19.03 -28.85
C ARG A 29 14.25 -17.58 -28.96
N PRO A 30 13.08 -17.19 -28.42
CA PRO A 30 12.66 -15.80 -28.49
C PRO A 30 13.73 -14.94 -27.84
N GLY A 31 14.25 -13.97 -28.61
CA GLY A 31 15.25 -13.02 -28.14
C GLY A 31 14.77 -12.37 -26.84
N LYS A 32 15.69 -12.17 -25.88
CA LYS A 32 15.37 -11.47 -24.63
C LYS A 32 14.82 -10.10 -25.01
N VAL A 33 13.51 -9.91 -24.81
CA VAL A 33 12.84 -8.62 -25.01
C VAL A 33 13.57 -7.60 -24.14
N PRO A 34 14.16 -6.54 -24.71
CA PRO A 34 14.76 -5.48 -23.92
C PRO A 34 13.66 -4.88 -23.04
N ARG A 35 13.74 -5.06 -21.72
CA ARG A 35 12.84 -4.39 -20.78
C ARG A 35 13.23 -2.92 -20.74
N SER A 36 12.66 -2.12 -21.63
CA SER A 36 12.58 -0.67 -21.43
C SER A 36 11.49 -0.43 -20.39
N THR A 37 11.88 -0.25 -19.12
CA THR A 37 10.93 0.17 -18.08
C THR A 37 10.90 1.70 -18.06
N VAL A 38 9.94 2.29 -18.78
CA VAL A 38 9.52 3.68 -18.53
C VAL A 38 8.52 3.61 -17.37
N GLY A 39 8.91 4.10 -16.20
CA GLY A 39 8.09 4.06 -14.99
C GLY A 39 8.73 4.84 -13.84
N LEU A 40 8.00 4.93 -12.72
CA LEU A 40 8.51 5.50 -11.48
C LEU A 40 9.72 4.69 -10.98
N LYS A 41 10.78 5.38 -10.55
CA LYS A 41 12.01 4.77 -10.01
C LYS A 41 12.10 4.90 -8.49
N ASP A 42 11.51 5.96 -7.96
CA ASP A 42 11.60 6.33 -6.56
C ASP A 42 10.25 6.09 -5.86
N PRO A 43 10.23 5.85 -4.54
CA PRO A 43 9.02 5.76 -3.75
C PRO A 43 8.25 7.10 -3.73
N ALA A 44 6.98 7.07 -3.33
CA ALA A 44 6.23 8.29 -3.07
C ALA A 44 6.85 9.08 -1.91
N SER A 45 6.95 10.40 -2.06
CA SER A 45 7.55 11.28 -1.05
C SER A 45 6.69 11.39 0.20
N PHE A 46 7.31 11.57 1.36
CA PHE A 46 6.58 11.91 2.57
C PHE A 46 6.21 13.39 2.59
N ALA A 47 5.04 13.73 3.14
CA ALA A 47 4.51 15.09 3.14
C ALA A 47 5.40 16.13 3.84
N ASP A 48 6.24 15.70 4.79
CA ASP A 48 7.21 16.55 5.51
C ASP A 48 8.52 16.75 4.76
N GLU A 49 8.78 15.99 3.69
CA GLU A 49 9.91 16.17 2.79
C GLU A 49 9.60 17.16 1.64
N LEU A 50 8.31 17.46 1.44
CA LEU A 50 7.84 18.37 0.40
C LEU A 50 7.91 19.82 0.87
N GLU A 51 8.33 20.71 -0.03
CA GLU A 51 8.31 22.15 0.25
C GLU A 51 6.88 22.62 0.51
N SER A 52 6.71 23.46 1.54
CA SER A 52 5.40 24.05 1.85
C SER A 52 4.94 24.91 0.67
N ALA A 53 3.78 24.59 0.10
CA ALA A 53 3.22 25.35 -0.99
C ALA A 53 3.06 26.85 -0.60
N GLU A 54 3.52 27.73 -1.49
CA GLU A 54 3.55 29.19 -1.36
C GLU A 54 2.24 29.79 -0.77
N ASN A 55 2.33 31.00 -0.19
CA ASN A 55 1.26 31.78 0.47
C ASN A 55 -0.05 32.01 -0.33
N THR A 56 -0.25 31.31 -1.44
CA THR A 56 -1.47 31.30 -2.24
C THR A 56 -2.63 30.70 -1.44
N PRO A 57 -3.75 31.43 -1.30
CA PRO A 57 -4.95 30.89 -0.67
C PRO A 57 -5.42 29.64 -1.43
N TYR A 58 -5.66 28.56 -0.69
CA TYR A 58 -6.12 27.30 -1.26
C TYR A 58 -7.64 27.29 -1.41
N LEU A 59 -8.10 27.40 -2.66
CA LEU A 59 -9.50 27.18 -3.01
C LEU A 59 -9.67 25.76 -3.57
N ARG A 60 -10.65 25.03 -3.01
CA ARG A 60 -11.03 23.72 -3.52
C ARG A 60 -11.66 23.82 -4.89
N VAL A 61 -11.42 22.83 -5.74
CA VAL A 61 -12.17 22.70 -7.01
C VAL A 61 -13.53 22.05 -6.77
N SER A 62 -14.52 22.43 -7.57
CA SER A 62 -15.82 21.76 -7.58
C SER A 62 -15.74 20.38 -8.25
N MET A 63 -16.71 19.50 -7.97
CA MET A 63 -16.77 18.16 -8.59
C MET A 63 -16.86 18.23 -10.12
N GLU A 64 -17.58 19.22 -10.65
CA GLU A 64 -17.77 19.40 -12.09
C GLU A 64 -16.50 19.91 -12.79
N GLU A 65 -15.73 20.80 -12.14
CA GLU A 65 -14.42 21.22 -12.63
C GLU A 65 -13.41 20.08 -12.57
N ALA A 66 -13.39 19.34 -11.47
CA ALA A 66 -12.51 18.19 -11.29
C ALA A 66 -12.74 17.11 -12.36
N LYS A 67 -14.00 16.77 -12.66
CA LYS A 67 -14.38 15.81 -13.72
C LYS A 67 -13.99 16.28 -15.12
N ARG A 68 -14.09 17.58 -15.40
CA ARG A 68 -13.68 18.18 -16.68
C ARG A 68 -12.17 18.08 -16.91
N GLY A 69 -11.41 18.01 -15.83
CA GLY A 69 -9.95 17.99 -15.83
C GLY A 69 -9.41 19.37 -15.49
N THR A 70 -8.51 19.41 -14.51
CA THR A 70 -7.80 20.63 -14.10
C THR A 70 -6.49 20.79 -14.86
N PRO A 71 -5.94 22.02 -14.97
CA PRO A 71 -4.64 22.25 -15.60
C PRO A 71 -3.52 21.39 -15.01
N PHE A 72 -2.52 21.04 -15.81
CA PHE A 72 -1.42 20.14 -15.40
C PHE A 72 -0.74 20.56 -14.08
N HIS A 73 -0.54 21.86 -13.87
CA HIS A 73 0.10 22.43 -12.68
C HIS A 73 -0.83 22.57 -11.46
N ARG A 74 -2.11 22.21 -11.59
CA ARG A 74 -3.11 22.22 -10.51
C ARG A 74 -3.89 20.90 -10.52
N PRO A 75 -3.25 19.76 -10.21
CA PRO A 75 -3.97 18.51 -10.08
C PRO A 75 -5.03 18.60 -8.98
N VAL A 76 -6.10 17.80 -9.13
CA VAL A 76 -7.09 17.61 -8.07
C VAL A 76 -6.43 16.78 -6.96
N ARG A 77 -6.38 17.34 -5.75
CA ARG A 77 -5.71 16.70 -4.61
C ARG A 77 -6.72 15.85 -3.86
N VAL A 78 -6.59 14.53 -4.03
CA VAL A 78 -7.44 13.54 -3.39
C VAL A 78 -6.68 12.96 -2.20
N TYR A 79 -7.36 12.87 -1.05
CA TYR A 79 -6.82 12.24 0.15
C TYR A 79 -7.53 10.91 0.40
N ALA A 80 -6.77 9.84 0.62
CA ALA A 80 -7.31 8.56 1.08
C ALA A 80 -6.58 8.14 2.36
N ASP A 81 -7.30 7.73 3.39
CA ASP A 81 -6.74 7.32 4.67
C ASP A 81 -7.01 5.85 5.00
N GLY A 82 -6.18 5.34 5.91
CA GLY A 82 -6.34 4.00 6.41
C GLY A 82 -5.22 3.56 7.34
N ILE A 83 -5.38 2.33 7.82
CA ILE A 83 -4.34 1.68 8.63
C ILE A 83 -3.29 1.04 7.73
N PHE A 84 -3.73 0.42 6.63
CA PHE A 84 -2.87 -0.26 5.66
C PHE A 84 -2.03 -1.42 6.24
N ASP A 85 -2.48 -2.01 7.34
CA ASP A 85 -1.85 -3.19 7.94
C ASP A 85 -1.93 -4.41 7.01
N VAL A 86 -0.84 -5.17 6.94
CA VAL A 86 -0.62 -6.26 5.97
C VAL A 86 -1.01 -5.80 4.57
N PHE A 87 -0.32 -4.77 4.05
CA PHE A 87 -0.70 -4.10 2.80
C PHE A 87 -0.95 -5.09 1.65
N HIS A 88 -2.15 -5.05 1.07
CA HIS A 88 -2.63 -6.08 0.15
C HIS A 88 -3.41 -5.48 -1.02
N SER A 89 -3.78 -6.33 -2.00
CA SER A 89 -4.41 -5.87 -3.25
C SER A 89 -5.72 -5.11 -3.05
N GLY A 90 -6.48 -5.39 -1.99
CA GLY A 90 -7.65 -4.59 -1.61
C GLY A 90 -7.33 -3.11 -1.35
N HIS A 91 -6.25 -2.83 -0.61
CA HIS A 91 -5.78 -1.45 -0.39
C HIS A 91 -5.31 -0.83 -1.69
N ALA A 92 -4.44 -1.52 -2.43
CA ALA A 92 -3.90 -1.00 -3.69
C ALA A 92 -5.00 -0.67 -4.72
N ARG A 93 -6.07 -1.47 -4.80
CA ARG A 93 -7.21 -1.21 -5.70
C ARG A 93 -8.11 -0.07 -5.21
N ALA A 94 -8.24 0.14 -3.90
CA ALA A 94 -8.92 1.33 -3.38
C ALA A 94 -8.14 2.61 -3.72
N LEU A 95 -6.82 2.59 -3.53
CA LEU A 95 -5.93 3.69 -3.93
C LEU A 95 -5.91 3.91 -5.44
N MET A 96 -5.99 2.85 -6.24
CA MET A 96 -6.15 2.95 -7.69
C MET A 96 -7.45 3.67 -8.08
N GLN A 97 -8.56 3.36 -7.41
CA GLN A 97 -9.84 4.05 -7.63
C GLN A 97 -9.71 5.54 -7.26
N ALA A 98 -9.14 5.85 -6.10
CA ALA A 98 -8.89 7.22 -5.65
C ALA A 98 -8.05 8.02 -6.66
N LYS A 99 -6.94 7.43 -7.15
CA LYS A 99 -6.08 8.03 -8.20
C LYS A 99 -6.80 8.19 -9.54
N GLY A 100 -7.77 7.34 -9.83
CA GLY A 100 -8.55 7.35 -11.06
C GLY A 100 -9.83 8.20 -11.02
N LEU A 101 -10.13 8.90 -9.91
CA LEU A 101 -11.37 9.67 -9.77
C LEU A 101 -11.50 10.80 -10.80
N PHE A 102 -10.38 11.46 -11.12
CA PHE A 102 -10.35 12.60 -12.04
C PHE A 102 -9.23 12.47 -13.07
N PRO A 103 -9.34 13.12 -14.25
CA PRO A 103 -8.34 13.05 -15.31
C PRO A 103 -6.93 13.48 -14.89
N ASN A 104 -6.85 14.43 -13.95
CA ASN A 104 -5.59 14.95 -13.40
C ASN A 104 -5.66 14.91 -11.86
N THR A 105 -5.24 13.80 -11.28
CA THR A 105 -5.34 13.52 -9.84
C THR A 105 -3.96 13.41 -9.21
N TYR A 106 -3.79 14.06 -8.06
CA TYR A 106 -2.67 13.88 -7.14
C TYR A 106 -3.21 13.19 -5.87
N LEU A 107 -2.74 11.98 -5.60
CA LEU A 107 -3.19 11.13 -4.51
C LEU A 107 -2.26 11.24 -3.31
N ILE A 108 -2.80 11.79 -2.24
CA ILE A 108 -2.22 11.85 -0.90
C ILE A 108 -2.79 10.68 -0.11
N VAL A 109 -1.93 9.89 0.54
CA VAL A 109 -2.37 8.78 1.39
C VAL A 109 -1.96 9.00 2.84
N GLY A 110 -2.95 9.13 3.71
CA GLY A 110 -2.75 9.24 5.15
C GLY A 110 -2.71 7.89 5.84
N VAL A 111 -1.67 7.65 6.63
CA VAL A 111 -1.51 6.40 7.39
C VAL A 111 -1.56 6.71 8.88
N CYS A 112 -2.54 6.13 9.59
CA CYS A 112 -2.69 6.33 11.03
C CYS A 112 -1.51 5.71 11.82
N SER A 113 -1.10 6.33 12.92
CA SER A 113 -0.11 5.79 13.86
C SER A 113 -0.61 4.54 14.59
N ASP A 114 0.32 3.74 15.12
CA ASP A 114 0.00 2.58 15.95
C ASP A 114 -0.79 3.00 17.19
N ASP A 115 -0.39 4.10 17.85
CA ASP A 115 -1.08 4.64 19.03
C ASP A 115 -2.56 4.93 18.77
N LEU A 116 -2.88 5.64 17.68
CA LEU A 116 -4.26 5.94 17.31
C LEU A 116 -5.02 4.67 16.90
N THR A 117 -4.35 3.78 16.16
CA THR A 117 -4.97 2.54 15.67
C THR A 117 -5.34 1.61 16.82
N HIS A 118 -4.44 1.41 17.77
CA HIS A 118 -4.67 0.55 18.94
C HIS A 118 -5.74 1.15 19.85
N LYS A 119 -5.81 2.48 19.96
CA LYS A 119 -6.82 3.18 20.76
C LYS A 119 -8.24 3.06 20.19
N PHE A 120 -8.40 3.17 18.87
CA PHE A 120 -9.73 3.35 18.26
C PHE A 120 -10.21 2.18 17.38
N LYS A 121 -9.37 1.17 17.15
CA LYS A 121 -9.72 0.01 16.31
C LYS A 121 -9.21 -1.31 16.84
N GLY A 122 -7.91 -1.43 17.12
CA GLY A 122 -7.28 -2.68 17.57
C GLY A 122 -5.82 -2.80 17.16
N PHE A 123 -5.23 -3.96 17.40
CA PHE A 123 -3.81 -4.22 17.11
C PHE A 123 -3.49 -4.26 15.62
N THR A 124 -2.24 -3.94 15.31
CA THR A 124 -1.61 -4.06 13.99
C THR A 124 -0.60 -5.21 14.01
N VAL A 125 -0.48 -5.93 12.89
CA VAL A 125 0.59 -6.92 12.69
C VAL A 125 1.89 -6.23 12.32
N MET A 126 1.81 -5.27 11.38
CA MET A 126 2.92 -4.43 10.95
C MET A 126 2.94 -3.15 11.78
N ASN A 127 4.12 -2.71 12.22
CA ASN A 127 4.27 -1.43 12.91
C ASN A 127 4.04 -0.24 11.95
N GLU A 128 3.90 0.97 12.49
CA GLU A 128 3.59 2.14 11.69
C GLU A 128 4.62 2.48 10.62
N ASP A 129 5.92 2.33 10.90
CA ASP A 129 6.99 2.57 9.91
C ASP A 129 6.93 1.57 8.75
N GLU A 130 6.67 0.30 9.04
CA GLU A 130 6.46 -0.74 8.01
C GLU A 130 5.24 -0.43 7.13
N ARG A 131 4.17 0.13 7.73
CA ARG A 131 2.96 0.53 6.99
C ARG A 131 3.21 1.79 6.16
N TYR A 132 3.97 2.75 6.67
CA TYR A 132 4.41 3.93 5.91
C TYR A 132 5.22 3.52 4.68
N ASP A 133 6.18 2.63 4.85
CA ASP A 133 7.02 2.11 3.77
C ASP A 133 6.21 1.32 2.73
N ALA A 134 5.29 0.45 3.19
CA ALA A 134 4.44 -0.33 2.30
C ALA A 134 3.57 0.55 1.37
N VAL A 135 3.03 1.65 1.91
CA VAL A 135 2.21 2.60 1.16
C VAL A 135 3.05 3.44 0.21
N SER A 136 4.27 3.84 0.59
CA SER A 136 5.17 4.63 -0.27
C SER A 136 5.53 3.92 -1.58
N HIS A 137 5.52 2.58 -1.55
CA HIS A 137 5.79 1.72 -2.72
C HIS A 137 4.54 1.40 -3.56
N CYS A 138 3.37 1.92 -3.21
CA CYS A 138 2.16 1.70 -3.99
C CYS A 138 2.17 2.54 -5.28
N ARG A 139 1.99 1.87 -6.43
CA ARG A 139 2.02 2.47 -7.78
C ARG A 139 1.19 3.75 -7.95
N TYR A 140 0.10 3.88 -7.22
CA TYR A 140 -0.90 4.93 -7.45
C TYR A 140 -0.69 6.17 -6.58
N VAL A 141 0.15 6.06 -5.55
CA VAL A 141 0.36 7.07 -4.50
C VAL A 141 1.40 8.09 -4.95
N ASP A 142 1.14 9.37 -4.71
CA ASP A 142 2.08 10.47 -4.99
C ASP A 142 2.72 11.03 -3.72
N GLU A 143 1.97 11.08 -2.62
CA GLU A 143 2.39 11.65 -1.32
C GLU A 143 1.90 10.77 -0.18
N VAL A 144 2.74 10.54 0.83
CA VAL A 144 2.36 9.83 2.07
C VAL A 144 2.36 10.78 3.26
N VAL A 145 1.24 10.85 3.98
CA VAL A 145 1.11 11.59 5.24
C VAL A 145 1.19 10.61 6.40
N ARG A 146 2.29 10.68 7.15
CA ARG A 146 2.49 9.91 8.38
C ARG A 146 1.68 10.48 9.54
N ASN A 147 1.39 9.65 10.53
CA ASN A 147 0.62 10.00 11.72
C ASN A 147 -0.70 10.74 11.36
N ALA A 148 -1.43 10.18 10.40
CA ALA A 148 -2.70 10.75 9.95
C ALA A 148 -3.73 10.82 11.10
N PRO A 149 -4.56 11.87 11.16
CA PRO A 149 -5.54 12.02 12.22
C PRO A 149 -6.68 11.02 12.06
N TRP A 150 -7.29 10.60 13.19
CA TRP A 150 -8.44 9.70 13.19
C TRP A 150 -9.72 10.34 12.63
N THR A 151 -9.87 11.64 12.83
CA THR A 151 -10.95 12.45 12.27
C THR A 151 -10.33 13.67 11.62
N LEU A 152 -10.67 13.89 10.35
CA LEU A 152 -10.15 15.02 9.58
C LEU A 152 -10.64 16.33 10.18
N THR A 153 -9.75 17.33 10.22
CA THR A 153 -10.09 18.67 10.69
C THR A 153 -9.97 19.68 9.54
N PRO A 154 -10.67 20.82 9.58
CA PRO A 154 -10.51 21.88 8.58
C PRO A 154 -9.06 22.32 8.41
N GLU A 155 -8.28 22.37 9.49
CA GLU A 155 -6.87 22.75 9.47
C GLU A 155 -6.02 21.71 8.72
N PHE A 156 -6.30 20.42 8.93
CA PHE A 156 -5.63 19.34 8.19
C PHE A 156 -5.96 19.41 6.70
N LEU A 157 -7.24 19.58 6.35
CA LEU A 157 -7.70 19.72 4.97
C LEU A 157 -7.05 20.92 4.27
N ALA A 158 -6.93 22.05 4.97
CA ALA A 158 -6.29 23.26 4.46
C ALA A 158 -4.77 23.08 4.30
N LYS A 159 -4.10 22.51 5.33
CA LYS A 159 -2.65 22.26 5.34
C LYS A 159 -2.22 21.40 4.14
N HIS A 160 -2.91 20.29 3.92
CA HIS A 160 -2.59 19.35 2.83
C HIS A 160 -3.24 19.73 1.50
N ARG A 161 -4.00 20.84 1.47
CA ARG A 161 -4.69 21.34 0.29
C ARG A 161 -5.55 20.24 -0.33
N ILE A 162 -6.48 19.69 0.44
CA ILE A 162 -7.32 18.53 0.03
C ILE A 162 -8.58 19.04 -0.69
N ASP A 163 -8.82 18.58 -1.91
CA ASP A 163 -10.05 18.87 -2.68
C ASP A 163 -11.16 17.88 -2.32
N PHE A 164 -10.83 16.59 -2.30
CA PHE A 164 -11.75 15.47 -2.02
C PHE A 164 -11.10 14.41 -1.13
N VAL A 165 -11.95 13.65 -0.42
CA VAL A 165 -11.56 12.52 0.44
C VAL A 165 -12.15 11.25 -0.13
N ALA A 166 -11.34 10.21 -0.32
CA ALA A 166 -11.72 8.94 -0.90
C ALA A 166 -11.60 7.79 0.11
N HIS A 167 -12.74 7.15 0.40
CA HIS A 167 -12.84 5.96 1.25
C HIS A 167 -14.07 5.14 0.81
N ASP A 168 -14.26 3.92 1.32
CA ASP A 168 -15.53 3.19 1.12
C ASP A 168 -16.71 3.91 1.79
N ASP A 169 -17.91 3.74 1.24
CA ASP A 169 -19.11 4.51 1.67
C ASP A 169 -19.77 3.98 2.95
N ILE A 170 -19.22 2.91 3.54
CA ILE A 170 -19.76 2.33 4.77
C ILE A 170 -19.49 3.33 5.91
N PRO A 171 -20.50 3.70 6.72
CA PRO A 171 -20.31 4.54 7.89
C PRO A 171 -19.19 4.01 8.79
N TYR A 172 -18.18 4.83 9.06
CA TYR A 172 -17.05 4.40 9.86
C TYR A 172 -17.27 4.82 11.32
N THR A 173 -17.95 3.94 12.07
CA THR A 173 -18.29 4.16 13.48
C THR A 173 -17.07 3.94 14.37
N SER A 174 -16.57 5.01 14.99
CA SER A 174 -15.44 4.97 15.92
C SER A 174 -15.36 6.25 16.74
N ALA A 175 -14.58 6.26 17.82
CA ALA A 175 -14.33 7.43 18.68
C ALA A 175 -15.62 8.13 19.19
N GLY A 176 -16.70 7.38 19.39
CA GLY A 176 -17.99 7.92 19.84
C GLY A 176 -18.80 8.63 18.73
N GLN A 177 -18.42 8.49 17.46
CA GLN A 177 -19.12 9.04 16.30
C GLN A 177 -19.72 7.90 15.47
N ASP A 178 -20.93 8.12 14.93
CA ASP A 178 -21.59 7.15 14.05
C ASP A 178 -20.85 7.00 12.70
N ASP A 179 -20.28 8.10 12.19
CA ASP A 179 -19.46 8.13 10.98
C ASP A 179 -18.45 9.29 11.05
N VAL A 180 -17.16 8.97 11.15
CA VAL A 180 -16.09 10.00 11.20
C VAL A 180 -16.01 10.83 9.91
N TYR A 181 -16.55 10.32 8.79
CA TYR A 181 -16.61 11.03 7.51
C TYR A 181 -17.88 11.84 7.31
N LYS A 182 -18.81 11.86 8.27
CA LYS A 182 -20.10 12.55 8.13
C LYS A 182 -19.96 14.00 7.66
N HIS A 183 -19.10 14.76 8.32
CA HIS A 183 -18.86 16.18 7.99
C HIS A 183 -18.22 16.37 6.61
N ILE A 184 -17.41 15.40 6.15
CA ILE A 184 -16.81 15.38 4.80
C ILE A 184 -17.88 15.10 3.74
N LYS A 185 -18.79 14.16 4.02
CA LYS A 185 -19.95 13.84 3.17
C LYS A 185 -20.89 15.04 3.05
N GLU A 186 -21.24 15.68 4.17
CA GLU A 186 -22.08 16.89 4.21
C GLU A 186 -21.45 18.07 3.46
N ALA A 187 -20.12 18.21 3.47
CA ALA A 187 -19.39 19.23 2.73
C ALA A 187 -19.26 18.97 1.21
N GLY A 188 -19.82 17.85 0.70
CA GLY A 188 -19.71 17.44 -0.70
C GLY A 188 -18.27 17.09 -1.11
N MET A 189 -17.43 16.70 -0.15
CA MET A 189 -16.01 16.40 -0.33
C MET A 189 -15.74 14.90 -0.49
N PHE A 190 -16.70 14.06 -0.15
CA PHE A 190 -16.51 12.62 -0.09
C PHE A 190 -16.67 11.98 -1.48
N ALA A 191 -15.69 11.18 -1.89
CA ALA A 191 -15.66 10.45 -3.15
C ALA A 191 -15.59 8.93 -2.84
N PRO A 192 -16.72 8.20 -2.90
CA PRO A 192 -16.76 6.82 -2.45
C PRO A 192 -15.95 5.89 -3.36
N THR A 193 -15.24 4.95 -2.75
CA THR A 193 -14.54 3.84 -3.42
C THR A 193 -15.20 2.50 -3.09
N GLN A 194 -14.87 1.47 -3.86
CA GLN A 194 -15.40 0.12 -3.67
C GLN A 194 -14.36 -0.80 -3.04
N ARG A 195 -14.79 -1.57 -2.05
CA ARG A 195 -13.97 -2.62 -1.43
C ARG A 195 -13.72 -3.76 -2.42
N THR A 196 -12.59 -4.42 -2.30
CA THR A 196 -12.31 -5.64 -3.07
C THR A 196 -12.78 -6.86 -2.29
N GLU A 197 -13.71 -7.62 -2.84
CA GLU A 197 -14.18 -8.86 -2.22
C GLU A 197 -13.09 -9.95 -2.17
N GLY A 198 -13.17 -10.80 -1.15
CA GLY A 198 -12.26 -11.95 -1.00
C GLY A 198 -10.85 -11.63 -0.51
N ILE A 199 -10.58 -10.38 -0.11
CA ILE A 199 -9.31 -10.00 0.53
C ILE A 199 -9.50 -8.93 1.61
N SER A 200 -8.89 -9.15 2.77
CA SER A 200 -8.76 -8.17 3.85
C SER A 200 -7.63 -8.58 4.79
N THR A 201 -7.12 -7.65 5.60
CA THR A 201 -6.15 -7.94 6.67
C THR A 201 -6.64 -9.09 7.57
N SER A 202 -7.89 -9.03 8.03
CA SER A 202 -8.50 -10.05 8.89
C SER A 202 -8.56 -11.43 8.22
N ASP A 203 -8.88 -11.48 6.94
CA ASP A 203 -8.93 -12.73 6.19
C ASP A 203 -7.53 -13.34 5.99
N ILE A 204 -6.52 -12.51 5.67
CA ILE A 204 -5.12 -12.96 5.59
C ILE A 204 -4.65 -13.53 6.94
N ILE A 205 -4.90 -12.82 8.04
CA ILE A 205 -4.58 -13.28 9.40
C ILE A 205 -5.31 -14.60 9.69
N THR A 206 -6.60 -14.69 9.36
CA THR A 206 -7.41 -15.89 9.62
C THR A 206 -6.86 -17.12 8.90
N ARG A 207 -6.40 -16.96 7.64
CA ARG A 207 -5.78 -18.04 6.87
C ARG A 207 -4.48 -18.52 7.54
N ILE A 208 -3.61 -17.58 7.93
CA ILE A 208 -2.34 -17.89 8.62
C ILE A 208 -2.60 -18.63 9.94
N VAL A 209 -3.51 -18.11 10.77
CA VAL A 209 -3.85 -18.70 12.07
C VAL A 209 -4.44 -20.11 11.90
N ARG A 210 -5.35 -20.31 10.94
CA ARG A 210 -5.95 -21.62 10.67
C ARG A 210 -4.89 -22.64 10.26
N ASP A 211 -4.01 -22.28 9.35
CA ASP A 211 -2.96 -23.19 8.86
C ASP A 211 -1.93 -23.49 9.96
N TYR A 212 -1.61 -22.49 10.80
CA TYR A 212 -0.74 -22.67 11.95
C TYR A 212 -1.34 -23.58 13.01
N ASP A 213 -2.63 -23.45 13.35
CA ASP A 213 -3.32 -24.35 14.30
C ASP A 213 -3.30 -25.81 13.81
N VAL A 214 -3.58 -26.04 12.53
CA VAL A 214 -3.48 -27.38 11.92
C VAL A 214 -2.05 -27.92 11.97
N TYR A 215 -1.07 -27.08 11.64
CA TYR A 215 0.35 -27.43 11.71
C TYR A 215 0.76 -27.84 13.13
N VAL A 216 0.39 -27.05 14.14
CA VAL A 216 0.74 -27.30 15.55
C VAL A 216 0.12 -28.62 16.01
N ARG A 217 -1.19 -28.81 15.86
CA ARG A 217 -1.89 -30.04 16.30
C ARG A 217 -1.30 -31.30 15.68
N ARG A 218 -1.01 -31.27 14.37
CA ARG A 218 -0.43 -32.40 13.65
C ARG A 218 0.97 -32.77 14.18
N ASN A 219 1.80 -31.77 14.48
CA ASN A 219 3.15 -32.05 14.96
C ASN A 219 3.17 -32.50 16.43
N LEU A 220 2.28 -31.95 17.27
CA LEU A 220 2.09 -32.47 18.64
C LEU A 220 1.69 -33.96 18.63
N GLN A 221 0.77 -34.36 17.74
CA GLN A 221 0.40 -35.78 17.57
C GLN A 221 1.56 -36.67 17.09
N ARG A 222 2.55 -36.10 16.40
CA ARG A 222 3.77 -36.79 15.96
C ARG A 222 4.86 -36.86 17.03
N GLY A 223 4.61 -36.32 18.22
CA GLY A 223 5.54 -36.38 19.35
C GLY A 223 6.46 -35.17 19.49
N TYR A 224 6.31 -34.13 18.65
CA TYR A 224 7.02 -32.87 18.88
C TYR A 224 6.46 -32.18 20.13
N THR A 225 7.34 -31.54 20.89
CA THR A 225 6.97 -30.74 22.06
C THR A 225 6.57 -29.32 21.67
N ALA A 226 5.76 -28.66 22.50
CA ALA A 226 5.39 -27.25 22.28
C ALA A 226 6.61 -26.31 22.21
N LYS A 227 7.68 -26.62 22.97
CA LYS A 227 8.94 -25.87 22.94
C LYS A 227 9.65 -25.99 21.59
N GLU A 228 9.65 -27.17 20.97
CA GLU A 228 10.25 -27.38 19.64
C GLU A 228 9.46 -26.69 18.53
N LEU A 229 8.15 -26.53 18.71
CA LEU A 229 7.28 -25.81 17.77
C LEU A 229 7.23 -24.29 18.02
N ASN A 230 7.99 -23.80 19.00
CA ASN A 230 7.95 -22.42 19.50
C ASN A 230 6.53 -21.94 19.84
N VAL A 231 5.69 -22.87 20.32
CA VAL A 231 4.31 -22.59 20.75
C VAL A 231 4.36 -22.29 22.25
N SER A 232 4.30 -21.02 22.62
CA SER A 232 3.98 -20.63 23.99
C SER A 232 2.47 -20.68 24.19
N PHE A 233 1.99 -21.31 25.26
CA PHE A 233 0.60 -21.19 25.66
C PHE A 233 0.31 -19.72 26.00
N ILE A 234 -0.54 -19.08 25.20
CA ILE A 234 -1.09 -17.77 25.54
C ILE A 234 -2.00 -18.01 26.74
N ASN A 235 -1.58 -17.57 27.93
CA ASN A 235 -2.49 -17.44 29.06
C ASN A 235 -3.45 -16.30 28.74
N VAL A 236 -4.64 -16.64 28.29
CA VAL A 236 -5.75 -15.68 28.20
C VAL A 236 -6.09 -15.28 29.63
N ARG A 237 -5.73 -14.06 30.02
CA ARG A 237 -6.19 -13.44 31.27
C ARG A 237 -7.53 -12.76 31.04
#